data_AF-Q03U98-F1
#
_entry.id   AF-Q03U98-F1
#
_cell.length_a   1.000
_cell.length_b   1.000
_cell.length_c   1.000
_cell.angle_alpha   90.00
_cell.angle_beta   90.00
_cell.angle_gamma   90.00
#
_symmetry.space_group_name_H-M   'P 1'
#
loop_
_entity.id
_entity.type
_entity.pdbx_description
1 polymer ?
#
loop_
_entity_poly.entity_id
_entity_poly.type
_entity_poly.pdbx_seq_one_letter_code
_entity_poly.pdbx_strand_id
1 'polypeptide(L)'
;MKFPKDFNIRQLFIPRLLIEQTMEKLELHKEVYAGYFVKTRDIYILTVYKFTDLQNMNSMKKCKQYKFSLSDDPQNIFKIKDGSTIELNKERTINKIYNLIYNTEMTTIYPSYSNGDIISFPQANNLQISLDYLDLLDSSEDYITINGEKVERSGAEAFMDAFKYNRRQYNYYLNWLGYLGLVDRDAVSDSPYVTKNGKSFRMAGFHQQNVMLIKLMACHISFRKVLLKMLGGETIDTDQMKYVIQQEMKDIPTKSQISSSTFPRRISSVKSMCNQVLTQMGVYKKKDG
;
A
#
# COMPACT_ATOMS: atom_id res chain seq x y z
N MET A 1 4.88 -4.30 -5.52
CA MET A 1 4.53 -3.06 -6.25
C MET A 1 5.05 -3.20 -7.67
N LYS A 2 4.19 -3.39 -8.67
CA LYS A 2 4.57 -3.11 -10.06
C LYS A 2 4.50 -1.59 -10.17
N PHE A 3 5.66 -0.95 -10.09
CA PHE A 3 5.84 0.47 -10.33
C PHE A 3 5.26 0.84 -11.70
N PRO A 4 4.90 2.11 -11.95
CA PRO A 4 4.63 2.55 -13.31
C PRO A 4 5.88 2.21 -14.13
N LYS A 5 5.78 1.15 -14.95
CA LYS A 5 6.78 0.83 -15.97
C LYS A 5 6.71 1.85 -17.10
N ASP A 6 5.58 2.53 -17.20
CA ASP A 6 5.22 3.44 -18.27
C ASP A 6 5.30 4.88 -17.76
N PHE A 7 6.52 5.37 -17.58
CA PHE A 7 6.76 6.81 -17.68
C PHE A 7 7.33 7.09 -19.07
N ASN A 8 7.06 8.27 -19.62
CA ASN A 8 7.57 8.63 -20.92
C ASN A 8 9.10 8.80 -20.84
N ILE A 9 9.85 7.82 -21.33
CA ILE A 9 11.32 7.79 -21.28
C ILE A 9 11.98 9.04 -21.89
N ARG A 10 11.29 9.75 -22.80
CA ARG A 10 11.76 11.02 -23.37
C ARG A 10 11.95 12.10 -22.31
N GLN A 11 11.16 12.09 -21.23
CA GLN A 11 11.28 13.03 -20.12
C GLN A 11 12.65 12.92 -19.41
N LEU A 12 13.31 11.77 -19.49
CA LEU A 12 14.65 11.57 -18.94
C LEU A 12 15.73 11.65 -20.02
N PHE A 13 15.47 11.11 -21.21
CA PHE A 13 16.46 11.01 -22.28
C PHE A 13 16.80 12.36 -22.93
N ILE A 14 15.80 13.20 -23.21
CA ILE A 14 16.03 14.48 -23.90
C ILE A 14 16.91 15.42 -23.04
N PRO A 15 16.61 15.65 -21.74
CA PRO A 15 17.48 16.48 -20.90
C PRO A 15 18.89 15.90 -20.77
N ARG A 16 19.00 14.58 -20.66
CA ARG A 16 20.29 13.86 -20.59
C ARG A 16 21.15 14.10 -21.84
N LEU A 17 20.55 14.02 -23.02
CA LEU A 17 21.22 14.24 -24.30
C LEU A 17 21.69 15.71 -24.44
N LEU A 18 20.84 16.66 -24.07
CA LEU A 18 21.17 18.09 -24.12
C LEU A 18 22.36 18.43 -23.22
N ILE A 19 22.42 17.85 -22.02
CA ILE A 19 23.55 18.03 -21.11
C ILE A 19 24.85 17.49 -21.71
N GLU A 20 24.85 16.33 -22.39
CA GLU A 20 26.07 15.80 -23.04
C GLU A 20 26.54 16.68 -24.17
N GLN A 21 25.64 17.08 -25.05
CA GLN A 21 25.98 17.98 -26.14
C GLN A 21 26.56 19.30 -25.63
N THR A 22 26.09 19.76 -24.46
CA THR A 22 26.63 20.95 -23.81
C THR A 22 28.01 20.68 -23.20
N MET A 23 28.19 19.54 -22.52
CA MET A 23 29.48 19.16 -21.95
C MET A 23 30.54 18.90 -23.02
N GLU A 24 30.18 18.29 -24.14
CA GLU A 24 31.05 18.08 -25.30
C GLU A 24 31.56 19.42 -25.86
N LYS A 25 30.65 20.40 -26.02
CA LYS A 25 31.01 21.76 -26.43
C LYS A 25 31.90 22.51 -25.43
N LEU A 26 31.77 22.18 -24.15
CA LEU A 26 32.54 22.80 -23.07
C LEU A 26 33.80 22.01 -22.71
N GLU A 27 34.13 20.94 -23.45
CA GLU A 27 35.25 20.04 -23.16
C GLU A 27 35.23 19.48 -21.72
N LEU A 28 34.02 19.24 -21.20
CA LEU A 28 33.78 18.69 -19.87
C LEU A 28 33.44 17.20 -19.96
N HIS A 29 34.02 16.41 -19.06
CA HIS A 29 33.70 14.99 -18.94
C HIS A 29 33.20 14.67 -17.54
N LYS A 30 31.88 14.55 -17.39
CA LYS A 30 31.22 14.12 -16.15
C LYS A 30 30.21 13.03 -16.47
N GLU A 31 30.08 12.06 -15.57
CA GLU A 31 29.00 11.10 -15.67
C GLU A 31 27.66 11.77 -15.34
N VAL A 32 26.69 11.63 -16.24
CA VAL A 32 25.34 12.19 -16.04
C VAL A 32 24.35 11.06 -15.79
N TYR A 33 23.63 11.21 -14.68
CA TYR A 33 22.56 10.34 -14.26
C TYR A 33 21.21 11.04 -14.41
N ALA A 34 20.18 10.29 -14.77
CA ALA A 34 18.82 10.79 -14.83
C ALA A 34 18.04 10.35 -13.58
N GLY A 35 17.61 11.32 -12.78
CA GLY A 35 16.75 11.08 -11.63
C GLY A 35 15.28 11.17 -12.02
N TYR A 36 14.49 10.15 -11.68
CA TYR A 36 13.03 10.18 -11.78
C TYR A 36 12.43 10.15 -10.37
N PHE A 37 11.65 11.17 -10.05
CA PHE A 37 11.06 11.36 -8.73
C PHE A 37 9.56 11.12 -8.79
N VAL A 38 9.08 10.21 -7.95
CA VAL A 38 7.66 9.93 -7.78
C VAL A 38 7.28 10.20 -6.34
N LYS A 39 6.25 11.02 -6.16
CA LYS A 39 5.55 11.17 -4.88
C LYS A 39 4.24 10.41 -4.96
N THR A 40 4.00 9.51 -4.03
CA THR A 40 2.69 8.87 -3.82
C THR A 40 2.34 9.02 -2.35
N ARG A 41 1.36 9.88 -2.05
CA ARG A 41 1.08 10.36 -0.69
C ARG A 41 2.36 10.91 -0.03
N ASP A 42 2.77 10.37 1.11
CA ASP A 42 3.98 10.80 1.84
C ASP A 42 5.19 9.87 1.60
N ILE A 43 5.09 8.99 0.59
CA ILE A 43 6.19 8.17 0.13
C ILE A 43 6.82 8.83 -1.09
N TYR A 44 8.11 9.14 -0.96
CA TYR A 44 8.96 9.71 -1.98
C TYR A 44 9.88 8.62 -2.53
N ILE A 45 9.94 8.53 -3.84
CA ILE A 45 10.74 7.53 -4.54
C ILE A 45 11.62 8.24 -5.55
N LEU A 46 12.93 8.18 -5.33
CA LEU A 46 13.92 8.66 -6.29
C LEU A 46 14.55 7.44 -6.97
N THR A 47 14.28 7.27 -8.26
CA THR A 47 14.95 6.26 -9.07
C THR A 47 16.00 6.92 -9.93
N VAL A 48 17.25 6.47 -9.79
CA VAL A 48 18.40 6.97 -10.53
C VAL A 48 18.67 6.00 -11.68
N TYR A 49 18.72 6.53 -12.89
CA TYR A 49 19.01 5.82 -14.13
C TYR A 49 20.29 6.33 -14.78
N LYS A 50 20.91 5.46 -15.58
CA LYS A 50 22.00 5.80 -16.49
C LYS A 50 21.66 5.30 -17.89
N PHE A 51 21.82 6.14 -18.89
CA PHE A 51 21.77 5.72 -20.29
C PHE A 51 23.16 5.26 -20.70
N THR A 52 23.26 4.06 -21.27
CA THR A 52 24.56 3.51 -21.71
C THR A 52 24.91 3.87 -23.15
N ASP A 53 23.94 4.36 -23.92
CA ASP A 53 24.09 4.75 -25.32
C ASP A 53 23.19 5.97 -25.60
N LEU A 54 23.79 7.06 -26.09
CA LEU A 54 23.12 8.32 -26.40
C LEU A 54 22.39 8.32 -27.75
N GLN A 55 22.61 7.31 -28.59
CA GLN A 55 21.87 7.11 -29.83
C GLN A 55 20.65 6.20 -29.64
N ASN A 56 20.58 5.52 -28.49
CA ASN A 56 19.52 4.58 -28.18
C ASN A 56 18.80 4.96 -26.88
N MET A 57 17.61 5.53 -27.03
CA MET A 57 16.76 5.92 -25.90
C MET A 57 16.40 4.73 -24.98
N ASN A 58 16.39 3.50 -25.48
CA ASN A 58 16.10 2.30 -24.68
C ASN A 58 17.33 1.78 -23.92
N SER A 59 18.49 2.45 -24.01
CA SER A 59 19.72 2.08 -23.30
C SER A 59 19.69 2.36 -21.78
N MET A 60 18.54 2.82 -21.28
CA MET A 60 18.34 3.19 -19.88
C MET A 60 18.46 1.99 -18.94
N LYS A 61 19.36 2.09 -17.96
CA LYS A 61 19.52 1.11 -16.88
C LYS A 61 19.26 1.76 -15.53
N LYS A 62 18.51 1.07 -14.67
CA LYS A 62 18.29 1.50 -13.28
C LYS A 62 19.58 1.27 -12.49
N CYS A 63 20.15 2.34 -11.93
CA CYS A 63 21.33 2.27 -11.08
C CYS A 63 20.95 2.04 -9.62
N LYS A 64 20.05 2.88 -9.10
CA LYS A 64 19.65 2.83 -7.69
C LYS A 64 18.25 3.37 -7.51
N GLN A 65 17.59 2.92 -6.45
CA GLN A 65 16.30 3.45 -6.06
C GLN A 65 16.32 3.75 -4.56
N TYR A 66 15.89 4.94 -4.21
CA TYR A 66 15.69 5.38 -2.84
C TYR A 66 14.21 5.51 -2.61
N LYS A 67 13.74 4.99 -1.48
CA LYS A 67 12.37 5.12 -1.02
C LYS A 67 12.41 5.64 0.40
N PHE A 68 11.77 6.78 0.63
CA PHE A 68 11.76 7.45 1.93
C PHE A 68 10.42 8.14 2.15
N SER A 69 10.10 8.42 3.41
CA SER A 69 9.02 9.32 3.80
C SER A 69 9.64 10.49 4.55
N LEU A 70 9.02 11.66 4.47
CA LEU A 70 9.41 12.78 5.31
C LEU A 70 8.78 12.64 6.69
N SER A 71 9.33 13.33 7.68
CA SER A 71 8.72 13.42 9.01
C SER A 71 7.47 14.29 8.94
N ASP A 72 6.43 13.90 9.67
CA ASP A 72 5.23 14.71 9.85
C ASP A 72 5.51 15.97 10.71
N ASP A 73 6.67 16.03 11.39
CA ASP A 73 7.15 17.21 12.13
C ASP A 73 8.02 18.10 11.21
N PRO A 74 7.58 19.33 10.86
CA PRO A 74 8.32 20.26 10.02
C PRO A 74 9.74 20.57 10.51
N GLN A 75 9.98 20.50 11.82
CA GLN A 75 11.30 20.77 12.41
C GLN A 75 12.34 19.69 12.08
N ASN A 76 11.90 18.52 11.62
CA ASN A 76 12.74 17.38 11.28
C ASN A 76 12.92 17.19 9.76
N ILE A 77 12.23 17.98 8.92
CA ILE A 77 12.34 17.89 7.45
C ILE A 77 13.66 18.50 6.94
N PHE A 78 14.12 19.58 7.56
CA PHE A 78 15.29 20.35 7.10
C PHE A 78 16.61 20.02 7.82
N LYS A 79 16.61 19.10 8.78
CA LYS A 79 17.83 18.71 9.50
C LYS A 79 18.62 17.69 8.69
N ILE A 80 19.42 18.16 7.75
CA ILE A 80 20.53 17.36 7.19
C ILE A 80 21.62 17.34 8.27
N LYS A 81 21.71 16.25 9.02
CA LYS A 81 22.77 16.10 10.03
C LYS A 81 24.00 15.45 9.39
N ASP A 82 25.15 16.05 9.65
CA ASP A 82 26.45 15.51 9.25
C ASP A 82 26.61 14.06 9.71
N GLY A 83 26.72 13.16 8.73
CA GLY A 83 27.41 11.86 8.75
C GLY A 83 27.05 10.81 9.81
N SER A 84 26.28 11.15 10.83
CA SER A 84 25.88 10.27 11.92
C SER A 84 24.42 9.93 11.72
N THR A 85 24.19 8.70 11.28
CA THR A 85 22.90 8.07 11.04
C THR A 85 21.98 8.29 12.23
N ILE A 86 21.17 9.34 12.19
CA ILE A 86 20.02 9.42 13.06
C ILE A 86 18.94 8.63 12.37
N GLU A 87 18.61 7.49 12.97
CA GLU A 87 17.33 6.84 12.77
C GLU A 87 16.25 7.92 12.94
N LEU A 88 15.70 8.38 11.83
CA LEU A 88 14.67 9.42 11.74
C LEU A 88 13.34 9.03 12.40
N ASN A 89 13.33 8.02 13.28
CA ASN A 89 12.15 7.53 13.99
C ASN A 89 12.58 6.83 15.31
N LYS A 90 12.98 7.59 16.34
CA LYS A 90 13.10 7.06 17.73
C LYS A 90 11.80 6.39 18.25
N GLU A 91 10.69 6.57 17.54
CA GLU A 91 9.39 6.00 17.88
C GLU A 91 9.08 4.63 17.27
N ARG A 92 9.87 4.11 16.31
CA ARG A 92 9.54 2.89 15.57
C ARG A 92 10.52 1.75 15.82
N THR A 93 10.67 1.35 17.08
CA THR A 93 11.38 0.10 17.37
C THR A 93 10.47 -1.09 17.14
N ILE A 94 11.04 -2.23 16.74
CA ILE A 94 10.34 -3.51 16.63
C ILE A 94 9.56 -3.80 17.92
N ASN A 95 10.17 -3.54 19.09
CA ASN A 95 9.55 -3.73 20.41
C ASN A 95 8.29 -2.88 20.62
N LYS A 96 8.28 -1.60 20.19
CA LYS A 96 7.09 -0.76 20.29
C LYS A 96 5.94 -1.29 19.43
N ILE A 97 6.23 -1.82 18.25
CA ILE A 97 5.22 -2.41 17.38
C ILE A 97 4.73 -3.76 17.92
N TYR A 98 5.61 -4.57 18.51
CA TYR A 98 5.20 -5.76 19.26
C TYR A 98 4.21 -5.40 20.36
N ASN A 99 4.56 -4.44 21.22
CA ASN A 99 3.68 -3.99 22.30
C ASN A 99 2.36 -3.44 21.77
N LEU A 100 2.38 -2.69 20.67
CA LEU A 100 1.18 -2.20 20.00
C LEU A 100 0.27 -3.36 19.56
N ILE A 101 0.81 -4.40 18.94
CA ILE A 101 0.04 -5.56 18.49
C ILE A 101 -0.52 -6.35 19.68
N TYR A 102 0.29 -6.59 20.72
CA TYR A 102 -0.15 -7.31 21.92
C TYR A 102 -1.25 -6.57 22.68
N ASN A 103 -1.12 -5.24 22.82
CA ASN A 103 -2.09 -4.39 23.51
C ASN A 103 -3.34 -4.06 22.68
N THR A 104 -3.35 -4.38 21.40
CA THR A 104 -4.56 -4.27 20.59
C THR A 104 -5.53 -5.37 21.02
N GLU A 105 -6.80 -5.06 21.21
CA GLU A 105 -7.83 -6.06 21.50
C GLU A 105 -8.16 -6.85 20.23
N MET A 106 -8.40 -8.16 20.36
CA MET A 106 -8.86 -8.97 19.23
C MET A 106 -10.38 -8.86 19.08
N THR A 107 -10.85 -8.79 17.84
CA THR A 107 -12.28 -8.99 17.58
C THR A 107 -12.63 -10.47 17.75
N THR A 108 -13.77 -10.74 18.38
CA THR A 108 -14.38 -12.07 18.47
C THR A 108 -15.47 -12.27 17.42
N ILE A 109 -15.92 -11.18 16.79
CA ILE A 109 -17.00 -11.18 15.79
C ILE A 109 -16.39 -11.00 14.41
N TYR A 110 -16.81 -11.84 13.48
CA TYR A 110 -16.39 -11.75 12.09
C TYR A 110 -17.03 -10.54 11.39
N PRO A 111 -16.30 -9.76 10.57
CA PRO A 111 -16.83 -8.54 9.96
C PRO A 111 -18.04 -8.76 9.05
N SER A 112 -19.02 -7.88 9.19
CA SER A 112 -20.20 -7.77 8.31
C SER A 112 -20.45 -6.30 7.98
N TYR A 113 -21.09 -6.07 6.83
CA TYR A 113 -21.60 -4.77 6.44
C TYR A 113 -22.94 -4.50 7.14
N SER A 114 -23.31 -3.21 7.26
CA SER A 114 -24.58 -2.78 7.86
C SER A 114 -25.81 -3.25 7.07
N ASN A 115 -25.65 -3.58 5.78
CA ASN A 115 -26.69 -4.22 4.96
C ASN A 115 -26.94 -5.70 5.32
N GLY A 116 -26.17 -6.28 6.25
CA GLY A 116 -26.26 -7.67 6.69
C GLY A 116 -25.34 -8.65 5.95
N ASP A 117 -24.63 -8.20 4.92
CA ASP A 117 -23.70 -9.05 4.18
C ASP A 117 -22.44 -9.36 4.99
N ILE A 118 -22.03 -10.63 4.96
CA ILE A 118 -20.76 -11.05 5.53
C ILE A 118 -19.63 -10.64 4.58
N ILE A 119 -18.65 -9.92 5.11
CA ILE A 119 -17.53 -9.43 4.30
C ILE A 119 -16.63 -10.62 3.93
N SER A 120 -16.42 -10.85 2.63
CA SER A 120 -15.56 -11.96 2.21
C SER A 120 -14.13 -11.80 2.74
N PHE A 121 -13.51 -12.90 3.17
CA PHE A 121 -12.14 -12.86 3.69
C PHE A 121 -11.16 -12.19 2.70
N PRO A 122 -10.28 -11.30 3.18
CA PRO A 122 -9.41 -10.47 2.35
C PRO A 122 -8.62 -11.20 1.24
N GLN A 123 -8.65 -10.61 0.04
CA GLN A 123 -7.84 -11.03 -1.10
C GLN A 123 -7.11 -9.86 -1.80
N ALA A 124 -7.26 -8.63 -1.29
CA ALA A 124 -6.46 -7.49 -1.77
C ALA A 124 -4.99 -7.71 -1.41
N ASN A 125 -4.10 -7.32 -2.32
CA ASN A 125 -2.67 -7.57 -2.18
C ASN A 125 -1.79 -6.33 -2.40
N ASN A 126 -2.40 -5.15 -2.59
CA ASN A 126 -1.71 -3.89 -2.76
C ASN A 126 -2.26 -2.85 -1.79
N LEU A 127 -1.49 -2.55 -0.75
CA LEU A 127 -1.93 -1.63 0.30
C LEU A 127 -2.20 -0.24 -0.26
N GLN A 128 -1.33 0.25 -1.16
CA GLN A 128 -1.47 1.59 -1.72
C GLN A 128 -2.78 1.74 -2.50
N ILE A 129 -3.14 0.75 -3.33
CA ILE A 129 -4.41 0.76 -4.07
C ILE A 129 -5.60 0.71 -3.12
N SER A 130 -5.55 -0.08 -2.05
CA SER A 130 -6.63 -0.06 -1.06
C SER A 130 -6.83 1.33 -0.47
N LEU A 131 -5.74 1.99 -0.10
CA LEU A 131 -5.83 3.31 0.51
C LEU A 131 -6.28 4.35 -0.52
N ASP A 132 -5.74 4.34 -1.74
CA ASP A 132 -6.14 5.27 -2.79
C ASP A 132 -7.62 5.05 -3.19
N TYR A 133 -8.12 3.83 -3.06
CA TYR A 133 -9.54 3.55 -3.23
C TYR A 133 -10.40 4.14 -2.10
N LEU A 134 -9.92 4.11 -0.85
CA LEU A 134 -10.56 4.84 0.24
C LEU A 134 -10.59 6.36 -0.03
N ASP A 135 -9.55 6.90 -0.66
CA ASP A 135 -9.49 8.31 -1.08
C ASP A 135 -10.54 8.63 -2.16
N LEU A 136 -10.68 7.73 -3.14
CA LEU A 136 -11.71 7.83 -4.18
C LEU A 136 -13.12 7.84 -3.60
N LEU A 137 -13.41 6.96 -2.62
CA LEU A 137 -14.76 6.78 -2.08
C LEU A 137 -15.30 7.97 -1.28
N ASP A 138 -14.48 8.65 -0.47
CA ASP A 138 -14.94 9.77 0.39
C ASP A 138 -14.71 11.14 -0.23
N SER A 139 -14.81 11.23 -1.56
CA SER A 139 -14.84 12.51 -2.24
C SER A 139 -16.26 12.83 -2.72
N SER A 140 -16.69 14.09 -2.58
CA SER A 140 -18.09 14.52 -2.70
C SER A 140 -18.63 14.65 -4.13
N GLU A 141 -17.75 14.64 -5.12
CA GLU A 141 -18.10 14.76 -6.54
C GLU A 141 -18.21 13.38 -7.20
N ASP A 142 -18.83 13.28 -8.36
CA ASP A 142 -18.77 12.05 -9.16
C ASP A 142 -17.38 11.85 -9.77
N TYR A 143 -17.13 10.64 -10.27
CA TYR A 143 -15.92 10.34 -11.03
C TYR A 143 -16.15 10.64 -12.50
N ILE A 144 -15.19 11.31 -13.13
CA ILE A 144 -15.17 11.50 -14.58
C ILE A 144 -14.18 10.48 -15.15
N THR A 145 -14.68 9.59 -15.99
CA THR A 145 -13.86 8.55 -16.63
C THR A 145 -12.90 9.14 -17.66
N ILE A 146 -11.93 8.35 -18.12
CA ILE A 146 -11.05 8.72 -19.23
C ILE A 146 -11.79 9.10 -20.52
N ASN A 147 -13.04 8.65 -20.69
CA ASN A 147 -13.88 8.95 -21.84
C ASN A 147 -14.78 10.18 -21.62
N GLY A 148 -14.67 10.85 -20.46
CA GLY A 148 -15.47 12.02 -20.10
C GLY A 148 -16.86 11.69 -19.54
N GLU A 149 -17.12 10.43 -19.21
CA GLU A 149 -18.42 10.00 -18.65
C GLU A 149 -18.46 10.22 -17.14
N LYS A 150 -19.60 10.69 -16.63
CA LYS A 150 -19.82 10.90 -15.19
C LYS A 150 -20.40 9.62 -14.59
N VAL A 151 -19.69 9.02 -13.64
CA VAL A 151 -20.11 7.78 -12.96
C VAL A 151 -20.02 7.94 -11.44
N GLU A 152 -20.87 7.22 -10.72
CA GLU A 152 -20.87 7.23 -9.26
C GLU A 152 -19.53 6.69 -8.73
N ARG A 153 -18.88 7.43 -7.81
CA ARG A 153 -17.58 7.04 -7.23
C ARG A 153 -17.62 5.75 -6.42
N SER A 154 -18.76 5.46 -5.81
CA SER A 154 -19.02 4.25 -5.05
C SER A 154 -19.09 3.01 -5.97
N GLY A 155 -19.30 3.23 -7.27
CA GLY A 155 -19.49 2.19 -8.27
C GLY A 155 -18.21 1.49 -8.71
N ALA A 156 -18.37 0.27 -9.23
CA ALA A 156 -17.26 -0.52 -9.75
C ALA A 156 -16.56 0.14 -10.94
N GLU A 157 -17.28 0.90 -11.75
CA GLU A 157 -16.76 1.57 -12.95
C GLU A 157 -15.68 2.61 -12.60
N ALA A 158 -15.93 3.45 -11.59
CA ALA A 158 -14.97 4.44 -11.11
C ALA A 158 -13.66 3.77 -10.66
N PHE A 159 -13.75 2.68 -9.88
CA PHE A 159 -12.57 1.92 -9.45
C PHE A 159 -11.81 1.32 -10.65
N MET A 160 -12.53 0.65 -11.54
CA MET A 160 -11.93 -0.03 -12.69
C MET A 160 -11.19 0.95 -13.59
N ASP A 161 -11.78 2.12 -13.84
CA ASP A 161 -11.15 3.14 -14.66
C ASP A 161 -9.99 3.85 -13.95
N ALA A 162 -10.14 4.22 -12.67
CA ALA A 162 -9.09 4.90 -11.91
C ALA A 162 -7.83 4.02 -11.72
N PHE A 163 -8.01 2.74 -11.44
CA PHE A 163 -6.91 1.84 -11.08
C PHE A 163 -6.56 0.82 -12.17
N LYS A 164 -7.22 0.89 -13.34
CA LYS A 164 -7.03 -0.02 -14.49
C LYS A 164 -7.11 -1.50 -14.11
N TYR A 165 -8.09 -1.81 -13.26
CA TYR A 165 -8.37 -3.15 -12.76
C TYR A 165 -9.71 -3.67 -13.29
N ASN A 166 -9.96 -4.97 -13.11
CA ASN A 166 -11.26 -5.58 -13.44
C ASN A 166 -12.22 -5.55 -12.25
N ARG A 167 -13.49 -5.84 -12.51
CA ARG A 167 -14.58 -5.86 -11.50
C ARG A 167 -14.31 -6.82 -10.34
N ARG A 168 -13.57 -7.90 -10.57
CA ARG A 168 -13.21 -8.87 -9.52
C ARG A 168 -12.24 -8.25 -8.51
N GLN A 169 -11.30 -7.42 -8.98
CA GLN A 169 -10.38 -6.70 -8.12
C GLN A 169 -11.09 -5.61 -7.31
N TYR A 170 -12.06 -4.89 -7.90
CA TYR A 170 -12.92 -3.95 -7.16
C TYR A 170 -13.46 -4.57 -5.87
N ASN A 171 -14.08 -5.75 -5.95
CA ASN A 171 -14.60 -6.44 -4.76
C ASN A 171 -13.50 -6.80 -3.75
N TYR A 172 -12.29 -7.13 -4.20
CA TYR A 172 -11.19 -7.46 -3.28
C TYR A 172 -10.73 -6.28 -2.45
N TYR A 173 -10.60 -5.11 -3.07
CA TYR A 173 -10.19 -3.89 -2.39
C TYR A 173 -11.32 -3.34 -1.52
N LEU A 174 -12.57 -3.38 -2.00
CA LEU A 174 -13.73 -2.99 -1.20
C LEU A 174 -13.88 -3.87 0.05
N ASN A 175 -13.81 -5.19 -0.12
CA ASN A 175 -13.91 -6.11 1.01
C ASN A 175 -12.74 -5.95 1.98
N TRP A 176 -11.53 -5.61 1.53
CA TRP A 176 -10.41 -5.33 2.43
C TRP A 176 -10.65 -4.07 3.27
N LEU A 177 -11.16 -2.99 2.67
CA LEU A 177 -11.51 -1.77 3.39
C LEU A 177 -12.65 -2.00 4.38
N GLY A 178 -13.66 -2.79 3.97
CA GLY A 178 -14.76 -3.19 4.83
C GLY A 178 -14.32 -4.08 5.98
N TYR A 179 -13.43 -5.04 5.72
CA TYR A 179 -12.89 -5.94 6.73
C TYR A 179 -12.22 -5.20 7.88
N LEU A 180 -11.55 -4.08 7.57
CA LEU A 180 -10.91 -3.20 8.55
C LEU A 180 -11.85 -2.12 9.12
N GLY A 181 -13.14 -2.14 8.77
CA GLY A 181 -14.14 -1.17 9.24
C GLY A 181 -13.94 0.26 8.72
N LEU A 182 -13.17 0.45 7.64
CA LEU A 182 -12.93 1.77 7.03
C LEU A 182 -14.02 2.15 6.03
N VAL A 183 -14.68 1.15 5.45
CA VAL A 183 -15.81 1.29 4.52
C VAL A 183 -16.95 0.41 5.00
N ASP A 184 -18.18 0.83 4.73
CA ASP A 184 -19.38 0.05 4.99
C ASP A 184 -20.33 0.15 3.78
N ARG A 185 -21.45 -0.56 3.81
CA ARG A 185 -22.50 -0.49 2.78
C ARG A 185 -23.81 -0.06 3.40
N ASP A 186 -24.49 0.86 2.73
CA ASP A 186 -25.79 1.34 3.15
C ASP A 186 -26.84 0.21 3.06
N ALA A 187 -27.68 0.10 4.09
CA ALA A 187 -28.63 -1.01 4.21
C ALA A 187 -29.75 -0.97 3.17
N VAL A 188 -30.01 0.20 2.56
CA VAL A 188 -31.10 0.39 1.60
C VAL A 188 -30.58 0.40 0.16
N SER A 189 -29.54 1.19 -0.10
CA SER A 189 -28.98 1.39 -1.44
C SER A 189 -27.91 0.37 -1.83
N ASP A 190 -27.35 -0.38 -0.87
CA ASP A 190 -26.16 -1.24 -1.04
C ASP A 190 -24.89 -0.48 -1.49
N SER A 191 -24.96 0.86 -1.58
CA SER A 191 -23.83 1.69 -1.99
C SER A 191 -22.76 1.73 -0.91
N PRO A 192 -21.48 1.55 -1.26
CA PRO A 192 -20.40 1.64 -0.30
C PRO A 192 -20.13 3.09 0.12
N TYR A 193 -19.88 3.31 1.40
CA TYR A 193 -19.52 4.61 1.96
C TYR A 193 -18.38 4.50 2.97
N VAL A 194 -17.63 5.58 3.15
CA VAL A 194 -16.53 5.63 4.13
C VAL A 194 -17.09 5.90 5.52
N THR A 195 -16.74 5.01 6.46
CA THR A 195 -17.20 5.09 7.85
C THR A 195 -16.56 6.28 8.58
N LYS A 196 -17.07 6.63 9.76
CA LYS A 196 -16.42 7.63 10.63
C LYS A 196 -14.95 7.27 10.91
N ASN A 197 -14.65 5.98 11.10
CA ASN A 197 -13.29 5.48 11.29
C ASN A 197 -12.45 5.64 10.02
N GLY A 198 -13.02 5.36 8.84
CA GLY A 198 -12.39 5.61 7.54
C GLY A 198 -12.04 7.08 7.31
N LYS A 199 -12.95 8.00 7.64
CA LYS A 199 -12.71 9.45 7.54
C LYS A 199 -11.59 9.90 8.49
N SER A 200 -11.66 9.43 9.74
CA SER A 200 -10.66 9.73 10.76
C SER A 200 -9.28 9.20 10.38
N PHE A 201 -9.24 8.01 9.77
CA PHE A 201 -8.03 7.42 9.20
C PHE A 201 -7.45 8.30 8.09
N ARG A 202 -8.26 8.77 7.13
CA ARG A 202 -7.77 9.62 6.03
C ARG A 202 -7.22 10.95 6.51
N MET A 203 -7.85 11.55 7.52
CA MET A 203 -7.42 12.83 8.10
C MET A 203 -6.12 12.72 8.91
N ALA A 204 -5.73 11.51 9.32
CA ALA A 204 -4.49 11.28 10.04
C ALA A 204 -3.26 11.41 9.12
N GLY A 205 -2.14 11.88 9.67
CA GLY A 205 -0.86 11.89 8.98
C GLY A 205 -0.34 10.48 8.66
N PHE A 206 0.58 10.35 7.71
CA PHE A 206 1.06 9.05 7.23
C PHE A 206 1.58 8.14 8.35
N HIS A 207 2.27 8.70 9.35
CA HIS A 207 2.78 7.90 10.46
C HIS A 207 1.64 7.34 11.32
N GLN A 208 0.67 8.20 11.63
CA GLN A 208 -0.50 7.82 12.40
C GLN A 208 -1.37 6.82 11.64
N GLN A 209 -1.56 6.99 10.33
CA GLN A 209 -2.23 6.02 9.46
C GLN A 209 -1.60 4.63 9.56
N ASN A 210 -0.27 4.52 9.49
CA ASN A 210 0.38 3.21 9.58
C ASN A 210 0.21 2.57 10.97
N VAL A 211 0.25 3.36 12.05
CA VAL A 211 -0.06 2.87 13.40
C VAL A 211 -1.52 2.39 13.50
N MET A 212 -2.46 3.14 12.92
CA MET A 212 -3.87 2.74 12.84
C MET A 212 -4.04 1.46 12.04
N LEU A 213 -3.37 1.31 10.90
CA LEU A 213 -3.40 0.07 10.10
C LEU A 213 -2.91 -1.13 10.90
N ILE A 214 -1.80 -1.00 11.63
CA ILE A 214 -1.30 -2.09 12.48
C ILE A 214 -2.35 -2.49 13.52
N LYS A 215 -3.00 -1.53 14.18
CA LYS A 215 -4.07 -1.82 15.14
C LYS A 215 -5.25 -2.52 14.47
N LEU A 216 -5.79 -1.95 13.39
CA LEU A 216 -6.93 -2.52 12.67
C LEU A 216 -6.64 -3.94 12.18
N MET A 217 -5.44 -4.18 11.64
CA MET A 217 -5.02 -5.51 11.23
C MET A 217 -4.82 -6.43 12.43
N ALA A 218 -4.21 -5.97 13.53
CA ALA A 218 -3.96 -6.78 14.72
C ALA A 218 -5.24 -7.19 15.47
N CYS A 219 -6.38 -6.54 15.25
CA CYS A 219 -7.68 -7.00 15.76
C CYS A 219 -8.04 -8.40 15.23
N HIS A 220 -7.53 -8.76 14.05
CA HIS A 220 -7.82 -10.03 13.36
C HIS A 220 -6.73 -11.06 13.62
N ILE A 221 -7.10 -12.27 14.05
CA ILE A 221 -6.13 -13.29 14.47
C ILE A 221 -5.17 -13.70 13.33
N SER A 222 -5.67 -13.80 12.10
CA SER A 222 -4.84 -14.12 10.92
C SER A 222 -3.76 -13.06 10.66
N PHE A 223 -4.13 -11.79 10.66
CA PHE A 223 -3.21 -10.67 10.47
C PHE A 223 -2.26 -10.52 11.66
N ARG A 224 -2.76 -10.60 12.90
CA ARG A 224 -1.93 -10.59 14.12
C ARG A 224 -0.84 -11.64 14.08
N LYS A 225 -1.19 -12.89 13.75
CA LYS A 225 -0.23 -14.00 13.66
C LYS A 225 0.88 -13.71 12.64
N VAL A 226 0.51 -13.19 11.47
CA VAL A 226 1.47 -12.84 10.41
C VAL A 226 2.36 -11.68 10.83
N LEU A 227 1.81 -10.61 11.42
CA LEU A 227 2.57 -9.45 11.89
C LEU A 227 3.64 -9.87 12.91
N LEU A 228 3.24 -10.64 13.93
CA LEU A 228 4.14 -11.11 14.99
C LEU A 228 5.27 -12.00 14.44
N LYS A 229 4.94 -12.95 13.54
CA LYS A 229 5.93 -13.81 12.90
C LYS A 229 6.92 -13.04 12.03
N MET A 230 6.43 -12.06 11.25
CA MET A 230 7.30 -11.23 10.41
C MET A 230 8.27 -10.40 11.26
N LEU A 231 7.79 -9.76 12.32
CA LEU A 231 8.64 -8.99 13.24
C LEU A 231 9.69 -9.86 13.94
N GLY A 232 9.38 -11.14 14.16
CA GLY A 232 10.28 -12.11 14.82
C GLY A 232 11.28 -12.75 13.88
N GLY A 233 11.19 -12.47 12.57
CA GLY A 233 11.99 -13.13 11.55
C GLY A 233 11.62 -14.61 11.34
N GLU A 234 10.45 -15.04 11.81
CA GLU A 234 9.98 -16.41 11.70
C GLU A 234 9.37 -16.71 10.32
N THR A 235 9.43 -17.98 9.92
CA THR A 235 8.68 -18.47 8.78
C THR A 235 7.18 -18.55 9.10
N ILE A 236 6.37 -18.27 8.08
CA ILE A 236 4.91 -18.37 8.18
C ILE A 236 4.47 -19.66 7.51
N ASP A 237 4.22 -20.66 8.34
CA ASP A 237 3.69 -21.95 7.95
C ASP A 237 2.29 -21.82 7.32
N THR A 238 2.10 -22.47 6.17
CA THR A 238 0.86 -22.33 5.39
C THR A 238 -0.28 -23.12 6.01
N ASP A 239 -0.02 -24.28 6.60
CA ASP A 239 -1.05 -25.13 7.20
C ASP A 239 -1.51 -24.57 8.54
N GLN A 240 -0.59 -24.04 9.35
CA GLN A 240 -0.93 -23.25 10.53
C GLN A 240 -1.81 -22.05 10.16
N MET A 241 -1.49 -21.33 9.07
CA MET A 241 -2.31 -20.21 8.64
C MET A 241 -3.68 -20.62 8.11
N LYS A 242 -3.83 -21.80 7.50
CA LYS A 242 -5.16 -22.35 7.16
C LYS A 242 -5.99 -22.51 8.42
N TYR A 243 -5.44 -23.16 9.44
CA TYR A 243 -6.14 -23.35 10.72
C TYR A 243 -6.53 -22.01 11.35
N VAL A 244 -5.62 -21.04 11.40
CA VAL A 244 -5.90 -19.71 11.96
C VAL A 244 -7.06 -19.02 11.22
N ILE A 245 -7.08 -19.08 9.89
CA ILE A 245 -8.19 -18.49 9.11
C ILE A 245 -9.50 -19.25 9.34
N GLN A 246 -9.47 -20.58 9.45
CA GLN A 246 -10.67 -21.38 9.79
C GLN A 246 -11.23 -21.00 11.16
N GLN A 247 -10.36 -20.79 12.16
CA GLN A 247 -10.77 -20.34 13.49
C GLN A 247 -11.39 -18.94 13.46
N GLU A 248 -10.85 -18.03 12.65
CA GLU A 248 -11.41 -16.68 12.49
C GLU A 248 -12.80 -16.69 11.85
N MET A 249 -13.05 -17.65 10.96
CA MET A 249 -14.30 -17.78 10.21
C MET A 249 -15.28 -18.82 10.80
N LYS A 250 -15.01 -19.34 12.01
CA LYS A 250 -15.73 -20.50 12.55
C LYS A 250 -17.21 -20.23 12.82
N ASP A 251 -17.55 -18.98 13.18
CA ASP A 251 -18.88 -18.60 13.64
C ASP A 251 -19.78 -18.08 12.50
N ILE A 252 -19.29 -18.05 11.26
CA ILE A 252 -20.08 -17.66 10.09
C ILE A 252 -20.62 -18.88 9.32
N PRO A 253 -21.75 -18.73 8.57
CA PRO A 253 -22.30 -19.81 7.77
C PRO A 253 -21.28 -20.42 6.80
N THR A 254 -21.28 -21.75 6.66
CA THR A 254 -20.33 -22.49 5.80
C THR A 254 -20.29 -21.96 4.35
N LYS A 255 -21.43 -21.51 3.81
CA LYS A 255 -21.51 -20.91 2.45
C LYS A 255 -20.71 -19.61 2.30
N SER A 256 -20.46 -18.91 3.40
CA SER A 256 -19.69 -17.67 3.46
C SER A 256 -18.22 -17.92 3.82
N GLN A 257 -17.86 -19.16 4.20
CA GLN A 257 -16.48 -19.54 4.48
C GLN A 257 -15.67 -19.72 3.19
N ILE A 258 -14.37 -19.48 3.27
CA ILE A 258 -13.49 -19.70 2.11
C ILE A 258 -13.32 -21.20 1.83
N SER A 259 -13.29 -21.58 0.55
CA SER A 259 -13.02 -22.97 0.16
C SER A 259 -11.52 -23.30 0.25
N SER A 260 -11.22 -24.60 0.37
CA SER A 260 -9.86 -25.16 0.46
C SER A 260 -8.92 -24.62 -0.64
N SER A 261 -9.40 -24.52 -1.87
CA SER A 261 -8.63 -24.04 -3.03
C SER A 261 -8.33 -22.52 -3.00
N THR A 262 -8.99 -21.77 -2.12
CA THR A 262 -8.77 -20.32 -1.97
C THR A 262 -7.74 -19.95 -0.91
N PHE A 263 -7.46 -20.84 0.06
CA PHE A 263 -6.55 -20.54 1.18
C PHE A 263 -5.17 -20.02 0.74
N PRO A 264 -4.46 -20.62 -0.24
CA PRO A 264 -3.14 -20.14 -0.63
C PRO A 264 -3.16 -18.66 -1.06
N ARG A 265 -4.20 -18.25 -1.80
CA ARG A 265 -4.39 -16.87 -2.25
C ARG A 265 -4.72 -15.93 -1.10
N ARG A 266 -5.55 -16.37 -0.14
CA ARG A 266 -5.92 -15.60 1.07
C ARG A 266 -4.71 -15.37 1.97
N ILE A 267 -3.94 -16.42 2.23
CA ILE A 267 -2.71 -16.38 3.03
C ILE A 267 -1.68 -15.45 2.36
N SER A 268 -1.49 -15.56 1.05
CA SER A 268 -0.60 -14.66 0.29
C SER A 268 -1.03 -13.19 0.41
N SER A 269 -2.33 -12.92 0.40
CA SER A 269 -2.88 -11.56 0.54
C SER A 269 -2.59 -10.99 1.93
N VAL A 270 -2.88 -11.72 3.00
CA VAL A 270 -2.54 -11.32 4.39
C VAL A 270 -1.05 -11.04 4.53
N LYS A 271 -0.19 -11.96 4.06
CA LYS A 271 1.28 -11.79 4.03
C LYS A 271 1.68 -10.51 3.28
N SER A 272 1.12 -10.28 2.10
CA SER A 272 1.44 -9.11 1.27
C SER A 272 1.09 -7.79 1.96
N MET A 273 -0.10 -7.70 2.57
CA MET A 273 -0.55 -6.49 3.25
C MET A 273 0.26 -6.22 4.52
N CYS A 274 0.50 -7.24 5.36
CA CYS A 274 1.35 -7.13 6.55
C CYS A 274 2.77 -6.67 6.20
N ASN A 275 3.37 -7.28 5.16
CA ASN A 275 4.69 -6.87 4.68
C ASN A 275 4.69 -5.39 4.26
N GLN A 276 3.70 -4.94 3.49
CA GLN A 276 3.65 -3.57 2.99
C GLN A 276 3.55 -2.55 4.12
N VAL A 277 2.69 -2.76 5.12
CA VAL A 277 2.57 -1.84 6.26
C VAL A 277 3.83 -1.85 7.13
N LEU A 278 4.43 -3.03 7.41
CA LEU A 278 5.67 -3.10 8.20
C LEU A 278 6.88 -2.48 7.48
N THR A 279 6.95 -2.61 6.15
CA THR A 279 7.94 -1.92 5.33
C THR A 279 7.71 -0.41 5.31
N GLN A 280 6.47 0.08 5.22
CA GLN A 280 6.14 1.52 5.35
C GLN A 280 6.48 2.06 6.75
N MET A 281 6.35 1.21 7.78
CA MET A 281 6.80 1.51 9.14
C MET A 281 8.32 1.53 9.28
N GLY A 282 9.09 0.98 8.34
CA GLY A 282 10.55 0.94 8.38
C GLY A 282 11.12 -0.14 9.31
N VAL A 283 10.28 -1.05 9.81
CA VAL A 283 10.67 -2.10 10.78
C VAL A 283 10.82 -3.49 10.16
N TYR A 284 10.58 -3.59 8.85
CA TYR A 284 10.73 -4.84 8.11
C TYR A 284 11.33 -4.56 6.75
N LYS A 285 12.52 -5.13 6.50
CA LYS A 285 13.14 -5.16 5.18
C LYS A 285 12.86 -6.51 4.56
N LYS A 286 12.27 -6.49 3.37
CA LYS A 286 12.15 -7.70 2.56
C LYS A 286 13.58 -8.24 2.33
N LYS A 287 13.82 -9.52 2.61
CA LYS A 287 14.99 -10.20 2.03
C LYS A 287 14.73 -10.22 0.53
N ASP A 288 15.44 -9.38 -0.22
CA ASP A 288 15.46 -9.47 -1.67
C ASP A 288 16.02 -10.86 -1.99
N GLY A 289 15.12 -11.74 -2.47
CA GLY A 289 15.46 -12.98 -3.13
C GLY A 289 15.44 -12.77 -4.62
#